data_AF-A0AAD3M3F4-F1
#
_entry.id   AF-A0AAD3M3F4-F1
#
_cell.length_a   1.000
_cell.length_b   1.000
_cell.length_c   1.000
_cell.angle_alpha   90.00
_cell.angle_beta   90.00
_cell.angle_gamma   90.00
#
_symmetry.space_group_name_H-M   'P 1'
#
loop_
_entity.id
_entity.type
_entity.pdbx_description
1 polymer ?
#
loop_
_entity_poly.entity_id
_entity_poly.type
_entity_poly.pdbx_seq_one_letter_code
_entity_poly.pdbx_strand_id
1 'polypeptide(L)' 'MSVLCYNKGCGQRFDPENNPDDGCTYHPGVPVFHDALKGWSCCKRRTTDFSDFLSIV' A
#
# COMPACT_ATOMS: atom_id res chain seq x y z
N MET A 1 10.24 -20.39 1.08
CA MET A 1 10.55 -19.81 2.42
C MET A 1 9.92 -18.43 2.44
N SER A 2 9.05 -18.11 3.41
CA SER A 2 8.26 -16.87 3.30
C SER A 2 9.07 -15.60 3.63
N VAL A 3 9.10 -14.66 2.70
CA VAL A 3 9.78 -13.37 2.83
C VAL A 3 8.77 -12.27 3.10
N LEU A 4 9.17 -11.21 3.80
CA LEU A 4 8.31 -10.05 4.06
C LEU A 4 8.29 -9.12 2.84
N CYS A 5 7.11 -8.73 2.37
CA CYS A 5 6.95 -7.70 1.36
C CYS A 5 7.12 -6.31 1.97
N TYR A 6 8.00 -5.51 1.37
CA TYR A 6 8.27 -4.14 1.78
C TYR A 6 7.57 -3.08 0.91
N ASN A 7 6.70 -3.51 -0.02
CA ASN A 7 5.90 -2.58 -0.80
C ASN A 7 4.89 -1.85 0.09
N LYS A 8 4.72 -0.55 -0.16
CA LYS A 8 3.91 0.34 0.68
C LYS A 8 2.44 -0.07 0.62
N GLY A 9 1.85 -0.39 1.77
CA GLY A 9 0.46 -0.85 1.87
C GLY A 9 0.28 -2.37 1.73
N CYS A 10 1.32 -3.15 1.43
CA CYS A 10 1.23 -4.62 1.40
C CYS A 10 1.61 -5.23 2.77
N GLY A 11 2.91 -5.26 3.13
CA GLY A 11 3.38 -5.82 4.40
C GLY A 11 3.14 -7.33 4.60
N GLN A 12 2.63 -8.04 3.58
CA GLN A 12 2.34 -9.46 3.67
C GLN A 12 3.61 -10.30 3.53
N ARG A 13 3.58 -11.53 4.07
CA ARG A 13 4.61 -12.53 3.77
C ARG A 13 4.21 -13.32 2.53
N PHE A 14 5.15 -13.55 1.63
CA PHE A 14 4.92 -14.29 0.38
C PHE A 14 6.05 -15.29 0.12
N ASP A 15 5.83 -16.25 -0.78
CA ASP A 15 6.84 -17.20 -1.21
C ASP A 15 7.46 -16.74 -2.54
N PRO A 16 8.77 -16.44 -2.61
CA PRO A 16 9.39 -15.92 -3.84
C PRO A 16 9.27 -16.84 -5.05
N GLU A 17 9.20 -18.16 -4.84
CA GLU A 17 9.08 -19.14 -5.92
C GLU A 17 7.64 -19.28 -6.45
N ASN A 18 6.66 -18.76 -5.71
CA ASN A 18 5.24 -18.85 -6.04
C ASN A 18 4.53 -17.51 -5.80
N ASN A 19 5.10 -16.43 -6.38
CA ASN A 19 4.53 -15.09 -6.30
C ASN A 19 4.26 -14.57 -7.72
N PRO A 20 3.00 -14.57 -8.18
CA PRO A 20 2.64 -14.04 -9.49
C PRO A 20 2.77 -12.52 -9.52
N ASP A 21 2.85 -11.93 -10.73
CA ASP A 21 3.01 -10.48 -10.91
C ASP A 21 1.86 -9.65 -10.31
N ASP A 22 0.67 -10.24 -10.20
CA ASP A 22 -0.52 -9.65 -9.57
C ASP A 22 -0.73 -10.08 -8.11
N GLY A 23 0.22 -10.81 -7.53
CA GLY A 23 0.16 -11.33 -6.17
C GLY A 23 0.33 -10.27 -5.07
N CYS A 24 0.65 -9.03 -5.44
CA CYS A 24 0.88 -7.93 -4.50
C CYS A 24 0.07 -6.70 -4.88
N THR A 25 -0.87 -6.31 -4.02
CA THR A 25 -1.56 -5.02 -4.07
C THR A 25 -0.83 -4.03 -3.16
N TYR A 26 -0.37 -2.92 -3.73
CA TYR A 26 0.41 -1.92 -3.02
C TYR A 26 0.32 -0.56 -3.72
N HIS A 27 0.81 0.47 -3.04
CA HIS A 27 0.91 1.83 -3.59
C HIS A 27 2.28 2.06 -4.22
N PRO A 28 2.39 2.13 -5.56
CA PRO A 28 3.65 2.52 -6.23
C PRO A 28 3.97 4.02 -6.04
N GLY A 29 3.01 4.81 -5.57
CA GLY A 29 3.15 6.24 -5.33
C GLY A 29 3.79 6.61 -3.99
N VAL A 30 3.71 7.90 -3.69
CA VAL A 30 4.13 8.47 -2.40
C VAL A 30 2.90 8.89 -1.59
N PRO A 31 2.98 8.88 -0.25
CA PRO A 31 1.92 9.44 0.57
C PRO A 31 1.82 10.95 0.34
N VAL A 32 0.59 11.46 0.23
CA VAL A 32 0.27 12.87 0.00
C VAL A 32 -0.62 13.35 1.13
N PHE A 33 -0.19 14.42 1.80
CA PHE A 33 -0.93 15.07 2.88
C PHE A 33 -1.18 16.53 2.48
N HIS A 34 -2.44 16.90 2.28
CA HIS A 34 -2.86 18.24 1.88
C HIS A 34 -4.25 18.55 2.42
N ASP A 35 -4.46 19.74 2.98
CA ASP A 35 -5.76 20.16 3.55
C ASP A 35 -6.41 19.12 4.49
N ALA A 36 -5.62 18.56 5.41
CA ALA A 36 -5.99 17.47 6.32
C ALA A 36 -6.36 16.12 5.65
N LEU A 37 -6.43 16.07 4.33
CA LEU A 37 -6.62 14.86 3.53
C LEU A 37 -5.30 14.10 3.38
N LYS A 38 -5.40 12.79 3.50
CA LYS A 38 -4.33 11.81 3.45
C LYS A 38 -4.63 10.83 2.33
N GLY A 39 -3.64 10.48 1.52
CA GLY A 39 -3.79 9.46 0.49
C GLY A 39 -2.49 9.22 -0.25
N TRP A 40 -2.59 8.61 -1.42
CA TRP A 40 -1.43 8.24 -2.23
C TRP A 40 -1.45 8.93 -3.60
N SER A 41 -0.28 9.27 -4.14
CA SER A 41 -0.19 9.89 -5.46
C SER A 41 -0.62 8.96 -6.60
N CYS A 42 -0.58 7.64 -6.39
CA CYS A 42 -0.92 6.63 -7.39
C CYS A 42 -2.42 6.33 -7.52
N CYS A 43 -3.25 6.76 -6.56
CA CYS A 43 -4.69 6.50 -6.57
C CYS A 43 -5.49 7.74 -6.14
N LYS A 44 -6.79 7.75 -6.39
CA LYS A 44 -7.66 8.90 -6.10
C LYS A 44 -8.24 8.90 -4.68
N ARG A 45 -8.11 7.80 -3.93
CA ARG A 45 -8.69 7.68 -2.59
C ARG A 45 -8.01 8.63 -1.61
N ARG A 46 -8.81 9.39 -0.86
CA ARG A 46 -8.37 10.35 0.16
C ARG A 46 -9.24 10.17 1.39
N THR A 47 -8.67 10.38 2.58
CA THR A 47 -9.37 10.32 3.86
C THR A 47 -8.80 11.34 4.82
N THR A 48 -9.62 11.81 5.76
CA THR A 48 -9.18 12.67 6.87
C THR A 48 -8.71 11.85 8.07
N ASP A 49 -9.03 10.56 8.15
CA ASP A 49 -8.60 9.68 9.23
C ASP A 49 -7.25 9.01 8.91
N PHE A 50 -6.38 8.86 9.92
CA PHE A 50 -5.06 8.29 9.72
C PHE A 50 -5.10 6.75 9.60
N SER A 51 -5.98 6.08 10.34
CA SER A 51 -6.14 4.62 10.30
C SER A 51 -6.70 4.17 8.95
N ASP A 52 -7.68 4.91 8.44
CA ASP A 52 -8.22 4.72 7.09
C ASP A 52 -7.14 4.89 6.04
N PHE A 53 -6.25 5.88 6.20
CA PHE A 53 -5.15 6.13 5.25
C PHE A 53 -4.18 4.95 5.19
N LEU A 54 -3.82 4.38 6.35
CA LEU A 54 -2.97 3.19 6.44
C LEU A 54 -3.64 1.94 5.84
N SER A 55 -4.97 1.92 5.77
CA SER A 55 -5.76 0.80 5.25
C SER A 55 -6.10 0.92 3.76
N ILE A 56 -5.66 1.99 3.09
CA ILE A 56 -5.78 2.10 1.63
C ILE A 56 -4.82 1.06 1.03
N VAL A 57 -5.33 0.17 0.18
CA VAL A 57 -4.57 -0.78 -0.65
C VAL A 57 -4.86 -0.54 -2.12
#